data_AF-A0A643K3D4-F1
#
_entry.id   AF-A0A643K3D4-F1
#
_cell.length_a   1.000
_cell.length_b   1.000
_cell.length_c   1.000
_cell.angle_alpha   90.00
_cell.angle_beta   90.00
_cell.angle_gamma   90.00
#
_symmetry.space_group_name_H-M   'P 1'
#
loop_
_entity.id
_entity.type
_entity.pdbx_description
1 polymer ?
#
loop_
_entity_poly.entity_id
_entity_poly.type
_entity_poly.pdbx_seq_one_letter_code
_entity_poly.pdbx_strand_id
1 'polypeptide(L)'
;MSDTTPRVSDAVVRLATARETVTVFVVLLLAWGAGFAGVLPKEVWVVDFPALAVAMLVDTFAFNEFSIRGGSVFYPALAVGMYLEAIVVGGAIRWVRQHELFGLRRDSAG
;
A
#
# COMPACT_ATOMS: atom_id res chain seq x y z
N MET A 1 -20.04 0.19 26.77
CA MET A 1 -20.12 -0.35 25.39
C MET A 1 -19.79 0.81 24.46
N SER A 2 -18.68 0.74 23.74
CA SER A 2 -17.93 1.90 23.24
C SER A 2 -18.40 2.43 21.87
N ASP A 3 -18.90 3.66 21.83
CA ASP A 3 -19.20 4.48 20.62
C ASP A 3 -17.94 5.01 19.90
N THR A 4 -16.86 4.23 19.86
CA THR A 4 -15.55 4.67 19.32
C THR A 4 -15.30 4.20 17.88
N THR A 5 -16.10 3.26 17.39
CA THR A 5 -15.98 2.63 16.06
C THR A 5 -16.22 3.54 14.86
N PRO A 6 -17.23 4.46 14.82
CA PRO A 6 -17.49 5.24 13.60
C PRO A 6 -16.36 6.22 13.27
N ARG A 7 -15.65 6.74 14.27
CA ARG A 7 -14.54 7.69 14.04
C ARG A 7 -13.30 7.03 13.45
N VAL A 8 -13.02 5.79 13.84
CA VAL A 8 -11.85 5.05 13.34
C VAL A 8 -12.08 4.61 11.91
N SER A 9 -13.27 4.12 11.58
CA SER A 9 -13.61 3.75 10.20
C SER A 9 -13.51 4.94 9.25
N ASP A 10 -14.02 6.11 9.65
CA ASP A 10 -13.95 7.31 8.81
C ASP A 10 -12.52 7.79 8.60
N ALA A 11 -11.67 7.69 9.64
CA ALA A 11 -10.26 8.02 9.53
C ALA A 11 -9.52 7.08 8.58
N VAL A 12 -9.81 5.78 8.63
CA VAL A 12 -9.23 4.76 7.74
C VAL A 12 -9.70 4.97 6.31
N VAL A 13 -11.00 5.18 6.09
CA VAL A 13 -11.56 5.45 4.75
C VAL A 13 -10.95 6.73 4.17
N ARG A 14 -10.82 7.78 4.97
CA ARG A 14 -10.19 9.04 4.53
C ARG A 14 -8.72 8.86 4.19
N LEU A 15 -7.99 8.02 4.92
CA LEU A 15 -6.61 7.70 4.60
C LEU A 15 -6.51 6.84 3.33
N ALA A 16 -7.35 5.82 3.20
CA ALA A 16 -7.39 4.95 2.04
C ALA A 16 -7.69 5.72 0.75
N THR A 17 -8.56 6.72 0.83
CA THR A 17 -8.94 7.57 -0.31
C THR A 17 -8.10 8.84 -0.45
N ALA A 18 -7.07 9.03 0.38
CA ALA A 18 -6.20 10.19 0.31
C ALA A 18 -5.44 10.22 -1.03
N ARG A 19 -5.17 11.43 -1.54
CA ARG A 19 -4.44 11.60 -2.81
C ARG A 19 -3.06 10.97 -2.75
N GLU A 20 -2.40 11.04 -1.60
CA GLU A 20 -1.10 10.43 -1.35
C GLU A 20 -1.17 8.91 -1.56
N THR A 21 -2.14 8.25 -0.94
CA THR A 21 -2.38 6.80 -1.07
C THR A 21 -2.65 6.41 -2.52
N VAL A 22 -3.56 7.11 -3.21
CA VAL A 22 -3.89 6.81 -4.61
C VAL A 22 -2.68 7.03 -5.52
N THR A 23 -1.90 8.09 -5.29
CA THR A 23 -0.70 8.38 -6.08
C THR A 23 0.36 7.31 -5.89
N VAL A 24 0.63 6.91 -4.64
CA VAL A 24 1.58 5.83 -4.35
C VAL A 24 1.12 4.53 -5.00
N PHE A 25 -0.18 4.20 -4.90
CA PHE A 25 -0.71 3.00 -5.54
C PHE A 25 -0.51 2.99 -7.06
N VAL A 26 -0.79 4.11 -7.74
CA VAL A 26 -0.55 4.23 -9.18
C VAL A 26 0.94 4.11 -9.51
N VAL A 27 1.82 4.68 -8.69
CA VAL A 27 3.27 4.56 -8.86
C VAL A 27 3.73 3.10 -8.71
N LEU A 28 3.24 2.37 -7.71
CA LEU A 28 3.54 0.95 -7.51
C LEU A 28 3.05 0.11 -8.70
N LEU A 29 1.82 0.33 -9.16
CA LEU A 29 1.28 -0.35 -10.36
C LEU A 29 2.14 -0.10 -11.60
N LEU A 30 2.58 1.14 -11.81
CA LEU A 30 3.44 1.50 -12.94
C LEU A 30 4.84 0.90 -12.79
N ALA A 31 5.41 0.91 -11.58
CA ALA A 31 6.71 0.32 -11.28
C ALA A 31 6.69 -1.18 -11.54
N TRP A 32 5.66 -1.88 -11.05
CA TRP A 32 5.45 -3.29 -11.31
C TRP A 32 5.27 -3.57 -12.80
N GLY A 33 4.39 -2.85 -13.48
CA GLY A 33 4.13 -3.03 -14.91
C GLY A 33 5.38 -2.80 -15.76
N ALA A 34 6.16 -1.77 -15.44
CA ALA A 34 7.42 -1.46 -16.11
C ALA A 34 8.52 -2.47 -15.79
N GLY A 35 8.61 -2.96 -14.55
CA GLY A 35 9.52 -4.05 -14.15
C GLY A 35 9.17 -5.36 -14.86
N PHE A 36 7.88 -5.68 -14.93
CA PHE A 36 7.36 -6.85 -15.65
C PHE A 36 7.65 -6.78 -17.15
N ALA A 37 7.52 -5.59 -17.75
CA ALA A 37 7.87 -5.36 -19.16
C ALA A 37 9.39 -5.32 -19.43
N GLY A 38 10.23 -5.40 -18.39
CA GLY A 38 11.69 -5.31 -18.52
C GLY A 38 12.22 -3.91 -18.80
N VAL A 39 11.42 -2.87 -18.56
CA VAL A 39 11.80 -1.46 -18.74
C VAL A 39 12.64 -0.96 -17.56
N LEU A 40 12.28 -1.38 -16.34
CA LEU A 40 12.99 -1.01 -15.12
C LEU A 40 13.99 -2.09 -14.70
N PRO A 41 15.06 -1.71 -13.98
CA PRO A 41 16.07 -2.66 -13.53
C PRO A 41 15.50 -3.52 -12.39
N LYS A 42 16.12 -4.68 -12.14
CA LYS A 42 15.61 -5.71 -11.20
C LYS A 42 15.43 -5.20 -9.77
N GLU A 43 16.09 -4.12 -9.39
CA GLU A 43 16.00 -3.52 -8.07
C GLU A 43 14.60 -2.94 -7.81
N VAL A 44 13.80 -2.64 -8.85
CA VAL A 44 12.41 -2.19 -8.69
C VAL A 44 11.55 -3.21 -7.93
N TRP A 45 11.85 -4.50 -8.08
CA TRP A 45 11.13 -5.58 -7.41
C TRP A 45 11.23 -5.52 -5.89
N VAL A 46 12.22 -4.81 -5.32
CA VAL A 46 12.34 -4.58 -3.87
C VAL A 46 11.18 -3.73 -3.35
N VAL A 47 10.72 -2.77 -4.16
CA VAL A 47 9.62 -1.87 -3.79
C VAL A 47 8.30 -2.62 -3.76
N ASP A 48 8.04 -3.47 -4.76
CA ASP A 48 6.83 -4.30 -4.84
C ASP A 48 6.92 -5.63 -4.06
N PHE A 49 8.06 -5.90 -3.42
CA PHE A 49 8.36 -7.20 -2.83
C PHE A 49 7.31 -7.65 -1.79
N PRO A 50 6.88 -6.81 -0.83
CA PRO A 50 5.90 -7.27 0.16
C PRO A 50 4.55 -7.60 -0.47
N ALA A 51 4.06 -6.80 -1.43
CA ALA A 51 2.86 -7.09 -2.19
C ALA A 51 2.98 -8.39 -3.01
N LEU A 52 4.13 -8.63 -3.64
CA LEU A 52 4.41 -9.87 -4.37
C LEU A 52 4.45 -11.10 -3.45
N ALA A 53 5.06 -10.96 -2.28
CA ALA A 53 5.13 -12.02 -1.29
C ALA A 53 3.73 -12.39 -0.77
N VAL A 54 2.89 -11.40 -0.47
CA VAL A 54 1.49 -11.61 -0.07
C VAL A 54 0.72 -12.29 -1.21
N ALA A 55 0.85 -11.80 -2.44
CA ALA A 55 0.16 -12.37 -3.59
C ALA A 55 0.54 -13.83 -3.84
N MET A 56 1.84 -14.16 -3.77
CA MET A 56 2.34 -15.54 -3.89
C MET A 56 1.81 -16.43 -2.77
N LEU A 57 1.84 -15.95 -1.52
CA LEU A 57 1.36 -16.71 -0.37
C LEU A 57 -0.14 -17.03 -0.50
N VAL A 58 -0.94 -16.02 -0.86
CA VAL A 58 -2.40 -16.18 -1.02
C VAL A 58 -2.72 -17.10 -2.20
N ASP A 59 -2.06 -16.96 -3.34
CA ASP A 59 -2.29 -17.83 -4.50
C ASP A 59 -1.87 -19.28 -4.20
N THR A 60 -0.76 -19.48 -3.47
CA THR A 60 -0.31 -20.80 -3.01
C THR A 60 -1.31 -21.43 -2.05
N PHE A 61 -1.81 -20.66 -1.09
CA PHE A 61 -2.83 -21.13 -0.15
C PHE A 61 -4.13 -21.47 -0.89
N ALA A 62 -4.56 -20.64 -1.83
CA ALA A 62 -5.76 -20.88 -2.64
C ALA A 62 -5.65 -22.15 -3.49
N PHE A 63 -4.48 -22.39 -4.07
CA PHE A 63 -4.19 -23.62 -4.82
C PHE A 63 -4.20 -24.84 -3.90
N ASN A 64 -3.54 -24.77 -2.74
CA ASN A 64 -3.39 -25.92 -1.85
C ASN A 64 -4.68 -26.29 -1.10
N GLU A 65 -5.39 -25.30 -0.56
CA GLU A 65 -6.55 -25.53 0.31
C GLU A 65 -7.85 -25.71 -0.49
N PHE A 66 -7.98 -25.00 -1.63
CA PHE A 66 -9.23 -24.96 -2.38
C PHE A 66 -9.11 -25.53 -3.79
N SER A 67 -7.93 -26.03 -4.19
CA SER A 67 -7.66 -26.51 -5.56
C SER A 67 -7.99 -25.47 -6.64
N ILE A 68 -7.95 -24.18 -6.28
CA ILE A 68 -8.16 -23.07 -7.21
C ILE A 68 -6.97 -23.03 -8.18
N ARG A 69 -7.22 -22.79 -9.47
CA ARG A 69 -6.15 -22.77 -10.48
C ARG A 69 -5.07 -21.76 -10.12
N GLY A 70 -3.81 -22.21 -10.10
CA GLY A 70 -2.65 -21.36 -9.83
C GLY A 70 -2.61 -20.14 -10.77
N GLY A 71 -2.30 -18.98 -10.21
CA GLY A 71 -2.25 -17.69 -10.88
C GLY A 71 -3.59 -16.95 -10.97
N SER A 72 -4.71 -17.60 -10.64
CA SER A 72 -6.04 -16.95 -10.71
C SER A 72 -6.29 -15.96 -9.57
N VAL A 73 -5.66 -16.18 -8.41
CA VAL A 73 -5.79 -15.32 -7.22
C VAL A 73 -4.60 -14.37 -7.10
N PHE A 74 -3.48 -14.70 -7.73
CA PHE A 74 -2.26 -13.91 -7.71
C PHE A 74 -2.47 -12.43 -8.08
N TYR A 75 -2.99 -12.13 -9.27
CA TYR A 75 -3.10 -10.74 -9.73
C TYR A 75 -4.09 -9.90 -8.88
N PRO A 76 -5.27 -10.41 -8.48
CA PRO A 76 -6.12 -9.73 -7.51
C PRO A 76 -5.42 -9.50 -6.16
N ALA A 77 -4.75 -10.51 -5.61
CA ALA A 77 -4.05 -10.40 -4.34
C ALA A 77 -2.88 -9.41 -4.40
N LEU A 78 -2.18 -9.36 -5.53
CA LEU A 78 -1.12 -8.39 -5.80
C LEU A 78 -1.66 -6.95 -5.79
N ALA A 79 -2.76 -6.70 -6.50
CA ALA A 79 -3.38 -5.38 -6.53
C ALA A 79 -3.82 -4.93 -5.13
N VAL A 80 -4.40 -5.83 -4.33
CA VAL A 80 -4.76 -5.56 -2.93
C VAL A 80 -3.51 -5.30 -2.08
N GLY A 81 -2.46 -6.11 -2.22
CA GLY A 81 -1.20 -5.94 -1.53
C GLY A 81 -0.55 -4.58 -1.78
N MET A 82 -0.45 -4.18 -3.06
CA MET A 82 0.07 -2.86 -3.46
C MET A 82 -0.77 -1.72 -2.90
N TYR A 83 -2.09 -1.88 -2.84
CA TYR A 83 -2.96 -0.85 -2.28
C TYR A 83 -2.77 -0.72 -0.75
N LEU A 84 -2.60 -1.84 -0.05
CA LEU A 84 -2.30 -1.83 1.38
C LEU A 84 -0.94 -1.18 1.66
N GLU A 85 0.09 -1.48 0.87
CA GLU A 85 1.38 -0.78 0.94
C GLU A 85 1.21 0.73 0.73
N ALA A 86 0.41 1.12 -0.27
CA ALA A 86 0.15 2.52 -0.56
C ALA A 86 -0.55 3.24 0.61
N ILE A 87 -1.45 2.57 1.33
CA ILE A 87 -2.09 3.12 2.55
C ILE A 87 -1.04 3.36 3.63
N VAL A 88 -0.14 2.40 3.85
CA VAL A 88 0.93 2.49 4.85
C VAL A 88 1.87 3.65 4.52
N VAL A 89 2.34 3.72 3.27
CA VAL A 89 3.25 4.78 2.79
C VAL A 89 2.56 6.14 2.80
N GLY A 90 1.32 6.24 2.30
CA GLY A 90 0.53 7.48 2.33
C GLY A 90 0.30 7.98 3.76
N GLY A 91 0.05 7.06 4.70
CA GLY A 91 -0.04 7.34 6.13
C GLY A 91 1.27 7.88 6.70
N ALA A 92 2.39 7.25 6.38
CA ALA A 92 3.72 7.69 6.81
C ALA A 92 4.07 9.08 6.26
N ILE A 93 3.83 9.35 4.97
CA ILE A 93 4.04 10.66 4.35
C ILE A 93 3.22 11.74 5.07
N ARG A 94 1.94 11.44 5.32
CA ARG A 94 1.05 12.37 6.01
C ARG A 94 1.52 12.64 7.43
N TRP A 95 1.97 11.61 8.14
CA TRP A 95 2.51 11.72 9.50
C TRP A 95 3.77 12.59 9.53
N VAL A 96 4.74 12.34 8.64
CA VAL A 96 5.97 13.14 8.54
C VAL A 96 5.63 14.61 8.25
N ARG A 97 4.76 14.89 7.28
CA ARG A 97 4.35 16.27 6.97
C ARG A 97 3.73 16.97 8.17
N GLN A 98 2.90 16.26 8.95
CA GLN A 98 2.30 16.84 10.15
C GLN A 98 3.37 17.17 11.20
N HIS A 99 4.32 16.26 11.45
CA HIS A 99 5.38 16.46 12.44
C HIS A 99 6.43 17.51 12.03
N GLU A 100 6.81 17.59 10.75
CA GLU A 100 7.71 18.63 10.23
C GLU A 100 7.09 20.03 10.34
N LEU A 101 5.80 20.17 10.00
CA LEU A 101 5.06 21.42 10.18
C LEU A 101 4.97 21.84 11.65
N PHE A 102 4.83 20.88 12.59
CA PHE A 102 4.86 21.18 14.02
C PHE A 102 6.24 21.64 14.51
N GLY A 103 7.33 21.11 13.94
CA GLY A 103 8.70 21.56 14.24
C GLY A 103 8.93 23.01 13.81
N LEU A 104 8.64 23.34 12.55
CA LEU A 104 8.86 24.69 11.99
C LEU A 104 8.05 25.78 12.70
N ARG A 105 6.84 25.46 13.17
CA ARG A 105 5.98 26.41 13.88
C ARG A 105 6.47 26.73 15.30
N ARG A 106 7.24 25.82 15.90
CA ARG A 106 7.83 26.02 17.24
C ARG A 106 9.06 26.92 17.17
N ASP A 107 9.85 26.80 16.11
CA ASP A 107 11.07 27.59 15.89
C ASP A 107 10.79 29.04 15.47
N SER A 108 9.58 29.32 14.96
CA SER A 108 9.16 30.67 14.54
C SER A 108 8.53 31.51 15.66
N ALA A 109 8.36 30.94 16.86
CA ALA A 109 7.65 31.57 17.98
C ALA A 109 8.55 31.84 19.22
N GLY A 110 9.86 31.66 19.09
CA GLY A 110 10.89 32.04 20.06
C GLY A 110 11.81 33.10 19.47
#